data_AF-A0AAV6YDJ9-F1
#
_entry.id   AF-A0AAV6YDJ9-F1
#
_cell.length_a   1.000
_cell.length_b   1.000
_cell.length_c   1.000
_cell.angle_alpha   90.00
_cell.angle_beta   90.00
_cell.angle_gamma   90.00
#
_symmetry.space_group_name_H-M   'P 1'
#
loop_
_entity.id
_entity.type
_entity.pdbx_description
1 polymer ?
#
loop_
_entity_poly.entity_id
_entity_poly.type
_entity_poly.pdbx_seq_one_letter_code
_entity_poly.pdbx_strand_id
1 'polypeptide(L)' 'GTQVLAASYDGSAHLWILDTKSNDKMTGHTAKVTAARFKMSPSRAVTCSMDRTVREWDLQKAACRWRSPPRTPLGPFYP' A
#
# COMPACT_ATOMS: atom_id res chain seq x y z
N GLY A 1 7.01 15.61 -12.48
CA GLY A 1 7.17 15.80 -11.03
C GLY A 1 7.77 14.57 -10.40
N THR A 2 8.65 14.77 -9.43
CA THR A 2 9.35 13.67 -8.78
C THR A 2 8.52 13.16 -7.61
N GLN A 3 8.07 11.92 -7.72
CA GLN A 3 7.31 11.22 -6.68
C GLN A 3 8.16 10.10 -6.08
N VAL A 4 8.18 10.01 -4.76
CA VAL A 4 8.87 8.94 -4.02
C VAL A 4 7.83 8.17 -3.23
N LEU A 5 7.88 6.85 -3.31
CA LEU A 5 7.02 5.95 -2.55
C LEU A 5 7.90 5.09 -1.65
N ALA A 6 7.64 5.10 -0.34
CA ALA A 6 8.29 4.20 0.59
C ALA A 6 7.27 3.34 1.34
N ALA A 7 7.68 2.10 1.58
CA ALA A 7 7.00 1.18 2.48
C ALA A 7 7.66 1.26 3.86
N SER A 8 6.85 1.21 4.92
CA SER A 8 7.33 1.24 6.29
C SER A 8 6.92 -0.02 7.06
N TYR A 9 7.75 -0.35 8.05
CA TYR A 9 7.54 -1.49 8.94
C TYR A 9 6.36 -1.27 9.91
N ASP A 10 5.95 -0.02 10.11
CA ASP A 10 4.79 0.37 10.92
C ASP A 10 3.43 0.07 10.26
N GLY A 11 3.42 -0.56 9.09
CA GLY A 11 2.19 -0.85 8.35
C GLY A 11 1.64 0.35 7.56
N SER A 12 2.43 1.43 7.43
CA SER A 12 2.10 2.53 6.54
C SER A 12 2.97 2.54 5.29
N ALA A 13 2.47 3.17 4.24
CA ALA A 13 3.27 3.61 3.10
C ALA A 13 3.21 5.14 3.03
N HIS A 14 4.26 5.75 2.53
CA HIS A 14 4.39 7.21 2.46
C HIS A 14 4.67 7.60 1.02
N LEU A 15 3.95 8.60 0.54
CA LEU A 15 4.12 9.20 -0.78
C LEU A 15 4.64 10.63 -0.60
N TRP A 16 5.83 10.90 -1.13
CA TRP A 16 6.36 12.26 -1.19
C TRP A 16 6.24 12.79 -2.61
N ILE A 17 5.73 14.01 -2.72
CA ILE A 17 5.74 14.78 -3.96
C ILE A 17 6.74 15.92 -3.77
N LEU A 18 7.90 15.82 -4.42
CA LEU A 18 9.00 16.77 -4.19
C LEU A 18 8.67 18.17 -4.71
N ASP A 19 7.89 18.26 -5.78
CA ASP A 19 7.51 19.53 -6.40
C ASP A 19 6.66 20.38 -5.43
N THR A 20 5.75 19.76 -4.70
CA THR A 20 4.84 20.42 -3.75
C THR A 20 5.30 20.29 -2.30
N LYS A 21 6.36 19.53 -2.05
CA LYS A 21 6.84 19.14 -0.71
C LYS A 21 5.74 18.52 0.17
N SER A 22 4.78 17.82 -0.44
CA SER A 22 3.75 17.10 0.32
C SER A 22 4.23 15.71 0.73
N ASN A 23 3.75 15.25 1.88
CA ASN A 23 3.92 13.89 2.37
C ASN A 23 2.55 13.33 2.72
N ASP A 24 2.10 12.37 1.93
CA ASP A 24 0.84 11.69 2.12
C ASP A 24 1.07 10.32 2.76
N LYS A 25 0.51 10.14 3.96
CA LYS A 25 0.59 8.89 4.71
C LYS A 25 -0.58 7.97 4.36
N MET A 26 -0.27 6.83 3.75
CA MET A 26 -1.20 5.79 3.36
C MET A 26 -1.28 4.75 4.48
N THR A 27 -2.35 4.81 5.28
CA THR A 27 -2.57 3.94 6.43
C THR A 27 -3.68 2.92 6.19
N GLY A 28 -3.52 1.71 6.73
CA GLY A 28 -4.58 0.69 6.67
C GLY A 28 -4.08 -0.75 6.62
N HIS A 29 -2.79 -0.99 6.34
CA HIS A 29 -2.25 -2.32 6.56
C HIS A 29 -2.13 -2.60 8.06
N THR A 30 -2.45 -3.82 8.47
CA THR A 30 -2.38 -4.24 9.88
C THR A 30 -1.03 -4.84 10.25
N ALA A 31 -0.14 -5.01 9.28
CA ALA A 31 1.22 -5.49 9.46
C ALA A 31 2.19 -4.76 8.52
N LYS A 32 3.49 -5.00 8.70
CA LYS A 32 4.56 -4.38 7.91
C LYS A 32 4.30 -4.43 6.41
N VAL A 33 4.49 -3.28 5.75
CA VAL A 33 4.45 -3.21 4.29
C VAL A 33 5.77 -3.76 3.76
N THR A 34 5.71 -4.80 2.93
CA THR A 34 6.90 -5.48 2.40
C THR A 34 7.29 -4.97 1.04
N ALA A 35 6.34 -4.44 0.27
CA ALA A 35 6.58 -3.87 -1.04
C ALA A 35 5.58 -2.76 -1.35
N ALA A 36 6.05 -1.74 -2.07
CA ALA A 36 5.23 -0.68 -2.62
C ALA A 36 5.72 -0.37 -4.03
N ARG A 37 4.81 -0.24 -5.00
CA ARG A 37 5.14 0.11 -6.38
C ARG A 37 4.14 1.07 -6.99
N PHE A 38 4.63 1.95 -7.85
CA PHE A 38 3.79 2.73 -8.75
C PHE A 38 3.19 1.83 -9.83
N LYS A 39 1.94 2.11 -10.18
CA LYS A 39 1.27 1.49 -11.34
C LYS A 39 1.61 2.31 -12.58
N MET A 40 1.57 1.68 -13.77
CA MET A 40 1.77 2.40 -15.04
C MET A 40 0.67 3.44 -15.32
N SER A 41 -0.47 3.36 -14.62
CA SER A 41 -1.49 4.41 -14.69
C SER A 41 -1.05 5.63 -13.88
N PRO A 42 -1.25 6.86 -14.40
CA PRO A 42 -0.95 8.06 -13.64
C PRO A 42 -1.75 8.04 -12.33
N SER A 43 -1.09 8.34 -11.22
CA SER A 43 -1.71 8.52 -9.91
C SER A 43 -2.20 7.26 -9.19
N ARG A 44 -1.59 6.09 -9.42
CA ARG A 44 -1.89 4.90 -8.59
C ARG A 44 -0.64 4.20 -8.08
N ALA A 45 -0.75 3.67 -6.87
CA ALA A 45 0.25 2.78 -6.31
C ALA A 45 -0.40 1.52 -5.73
N VAL A 46 0.39 0.46 -5.65
CA VAL A 46 0.01 -0.80 -5.03
C VAL A 46 0.99 -1.11 -3.92
N THR A 47 0.46 -1.53 -2.78
CA THR A 47 1.26 -2.00 -1.65
C THR A 47 0.87 -3.40 -1.25
N CYS A 48 1.86 -4.18 -0.84
CA CYS A 48 1.71 -5.53 -0.32
C CYS A 48 2.23 -5.57 1.12
N SER A 49 1.51 -6.25 2.00
CA SER A 49 1.85 -6.36 3.41
C SER A 49 1.86 -7.81 3.88
N MET A 50 2.54 -8.04 5.00
CA MET A 50 2.44 -9.30 5.75
C MET A 50 1.05 -9.58 6.31
N ASP A 51 0.12 -8.63 6.25
CA ASP A 51 -1.29 -8.85 6.60
C ASP A 51 -2.04 -9.74 5.61
N ARG A 52 -1.33 -10.26 4.59
CA ARG A 52 -1.82 -11.12 3.51
C ARG A 52 -2.85 -10.42 2.63
N THR A 53 -2.78 -9.08 2.58
CA THR A 53 -3.58 -8.25 1.68
C THR A 53 -2.70 -7.41 0.77
N VAL A 54 -3.27 -7.06 -0.36
CA VAL A 54 -2.74 -6.09 -1.31
C VAL A 54 -3.70 -4.91 -1.35
N ARG A 55 -3.18 -3.69 -1.33
CA ARG A 55 -3.99 -2.46 -1.42
C ARG A 55 -3.60 -1.65 -2.64
N GLU A 56 -4.60 -1.21 -3.40
CA GLU A 56 -4.45 -0.22 -4.46
C GLU A 56 -4.87 1.14 -3.92
N TRP A 57 -4.01 2.12 -4.14
CA TRP A 57 -4.15 3.46 -3.62
C TRP A 57 -4.27 4.47 -4.76
N ASP A 58 -5.14 5.43 -4.53
CA ASP A 58 -5.24 6.64 -5.33
C ASP A 58 -4.25 7.67 -4.78
N LEU A 59 -3.25 8.04 -5.58
CA LEU A 59 -2.19 8.97 -5.18
C LEU A 59 -2.64 10.43 -5.16
N GLN A 60 -3.76 10.80 -5.81
CA GLN A 60 -4.28 12.16 -5.71
C GLN A 60 -5.01 12.40 -4.38
N LYS A 61 -5.59 11.34 -3.82
CA LYS A 61 -6.36 11.39 -2.57
C LYS A 61 -5.65 10.71 -1.41
N ALA A 62 -4.49 10.11 -1.65
CA ALA A 62 -3.77 9.24 -0.72
C ALA A 62 -4.65 8.16 -0.07
N ALA A 63 -5.69 7.70 -0.79
CA ALA A 63 -6.76 6.90 -0.22
C ALA A 63 -6.74 5.48 -0.77
N CYS A 64 -7.03 4.51 0.10
CA CYS A 64 -7.18 3.12 -0.29
C CYS A 64 -8.44 2.99 -1.17
N ARG A 65 -8.27 2.70 -2.45
CA ARG A 65 -9.36 2.51 -3.40
C ARG A 65 -9.85 1.07 -3.42
N TRP A 66 -8.93 0.13 -3.26
CA TRP A 66 -9.24 -1.28 -3.28
C TRP A 66 -8.31 -2.03 -2.35
N ARG A 67 -8.84 -3.07 -1.72
CA ARG A 67 -8.04 -4.03 -0.96
C ARG A 67 -8.41 -5.43 -1.39
N SER A 68 -7.43 -6.30 -1.51
CA SER A 68 -7.68 -7.72 -1.72
C SER A 68 -8.36 -8.30 -0.49
N PRO A 69 -9.22 -9.31 -0.65
CA PRO A 69 -9.62 -10.13 0.48
C PRO A 69 -8.35 -10.69 1.14
N PRO A 70 -8.30 -10.76 2.49
CA PRO A 70 -7.22 -11.45 3.16
C PRO A 70 -7.24 -12.90 2.69
N ARG A 71 -6.05 -13.46 2.40
CA ARG A 71 -5.96 -14.92 2.31
C ARG A 71 -6.33 -15.48 3.67
N THR A 72 -7.56 -15.97 3.80
CA THR A 72 -7.89 -16.93 4.85
C THR A 72 -6.93 -18.10 4.66
N PRO A 73 -6.23 -18.55 5.72
CA PRO A 73 -5.76 -19.92 5.70
C PRO A 73 -7.00 -20.75 5.39
N LEU A 74 -6.96 -21.51 4.30
CA LEU A 74 -7.89 -22.64 4.17
C LEU A 74 -7.81 -23.38 5.50
N GLY A 75 -8.97 -23.72 6.07
CA GLY A 75 -9.12 -24.24 7.43
C GLY A 75 -8.14 -25.38 7.74
N PRO A 76 -8.02 -25.79 9.02
CA PRO A 76 -6.98 -26.72 9.45
C PRO A 76 -6.89 -27.88 8.46
N PHE A 77 -5.70 -28.07 7.89
CA PHE A 77 -5.35 -29.31 7.22
C PHE A 77 -5.63 -30.41 8.25
N TYR A 78 -6.77 -31.07 8.12
CA TYR A 78 -7.06 -32.28 8.88
C TYR A 78 -6.12 -33.36 8.33
N PRO A 79 -5.32 -34.03 9.17
CA PRO A 79 -4.58 -35.23 8.77
C PRO A 79 -5.54 -36.38 8.45
#